data_AF-A0A432PYA2-F1
#
_entry.id   AF-A0A432PYA2-F1
#
_cell.length_a   1.000
_cell.length_b   1.000
_cell.length_c   1.000
_cell.angle_alpha   90.00
_cell.angle_beta   90.00
_cell.angle_gamma   90.00
#
_symmetry.space_group_name_H-M   'P 1'
#
loop_
_entity.id
_entity.type
_entity.pdbx_description
1 polymer ?
#
loop_
_entity_poly.entity_id
_entity_poly.type
_entity_poly.pdbx_seq_one_letter_code
_entity_poly.pdbx_strand_id
1 'polypeptide(L)'
;MEIYKRLPSLREPRLYMATERTYLSYLRFSILVVGFGLGLTKIEMVVRMMGKADIAEFLRSGAGVLAVIGTLVAALGLFSFYKTMNYIGCGEQVDKKEVVDPRIYMAAERTFLAWIRTAISITVFGFVIEKFEFFLVQLDRILHISTRVHHERLFSIGAFIIGIGVITLILGTANFYRTINQVDQGYYRTNVWLYKVYGFIIFVTCLTLAFYILELI
;
A
#
# COMPACT_ATOMS: atom_id res chain seq x y z
N MET A 1 -13.90 -27.32 -1.95
CA MET A 1 -13.37 -26.49 -0.85
C MET A 1 -12.74 -27.32 0.29
N GLU A 2 -12.47 -28.61 0.09
CA GLU A 2 -11.89 -29.54 1.10
C GLU A 2 -10.38 -29.82 0.93
N ILE A 3 -9.77 -29.41 -0.19
CA ILE A 3 -8.37 -29.71 -0.51
C ILE A 3 -7.38 -28.98 0.43
N TYR A 4 -7.80 -27.89 1.08
CA TYR A 4 -6.97 -27.15 2.03
C TYR A 4 -6.79 -27.81 3.41
N LYS A 5 -7.59 -28.83 3.77
CA LYS A 5 -7.52 -29.48 5.09
C LYS A 5 -6.43 -30.54 5.23
N ARG A 6 -5.72 -30.89 4.14
CA ARG A 6 -4.78 -32.04 4.11
C ARG A 6 -3.30 -31.69 3.94
N LEU A 7 -2.92 -30.41 3.94
CA LEU A 7 -1.51 -30.04 3.93
C LEU A 7 -1.04 -29.84 5.37
N PRO A 8 -0.05 -30.61 5.89
CA PRO A 8 0.54 -30.34 7.19
C PRO A 8 1.08 -28.91 7.17
N SER A 9 0.48 -28.03 7.98
CA SER A 9 1.00 -26.68 8.14
C SER A 9 2.35 -26.79 8.85
N LEU A 10 3.40 -26.30 8.21
CA LEU A 10 4.75 -26.21 8.78
C LEU A 10 5.08 -24.74 8.98
N ARG A 11 5.72 -24.40 10.10
CA ARG A 11 6.20 -23.03 10.38
C ARG A 11 7.48 -22.73 9.59
N GLU A 12 7.42 -22.89 8.27
CA GLU A 12 8.55 -22.65 7.38
C GLU A 12 8.80 -21.15 7.16
N PRO A 13 10.03 -20.65 7.37
CA PRO A 13 10.38 -19.24 7.13
C PRO A 13 10.03 -18.77 5.71
N ARG A 14 10.21 -19.66 4.73
CA ARG A 14 9.94 -19.41 3.31
C ARG A 14 8.47 -19.09 3.04
N LEU A 15 7.55 -19.74 3.76
CA LEU A 15 6.12 -19.55 3.59
C LEU A 15 5.65 -18.20 4.15
N TYR A 16 6.21 -17.78 5.29
CA TYR A 16 6.01 -16.45 5.84
C TYR A 16 6.47 -15.36 4.86
N MET A 17 7.71 -15.47 4.37
CA MET A 17 8.28 -14.54 3.40
C MET A 17 7.54 -14.52 2.04
N ALA A 18 6.99 -15.64 1.61
CA ALA A 18 6.13 -15.68 0.43
C ALA A 18 4.80 -14.94 0.68
N THR A 19 4.16 -15.19 1.81
CA THR A 19 2.91 -14.54 2.22
C THR A 19 3.09 -13.02 2.36
N GLU A 20 4.20 -12.59 2.95
CA GLU A 20 4.57 -11.19 3.08
C GLU A 20 4.69 -10.48 1.72
N ARG A 21 5.39 -11.08 0.75
CA ARG A 21 5.52 -10.50 -0.60
C ARG A 21 4.17 -10.36 -1.30
N THR A 22 3.32 -11.37 -1.21
CA THR A 22 1.97 -11.33 -1.78
C THR A 22 1.15 -10.22 -1.13
N TYR A 23 1.27 -10.07 0.19
CA TYR A 23 0.60 -9.03 0.95
C TYR A 23 1.05 -7.62 0.55
N LEU A 24 2.36 -7.39 0.46
CA LEU A 24 2.92 -6.13 -0.04
C LEU A 24 2.43 -5.79 -1.45
N SER A 25 2.27 -6.80 -2.31
CA SER A 25 1.72 -6.59 -3.65
C SER A 25 0.28 -6.09 -3.61
N TYR A 26 -0.58 -6.66 -2.74
CA TYR A 26 -1.96 -6.19 -2.54
C TYR A 26 -2.00 -4.75 -2.01
N LEU A 27 -1.18 -4.45 -1.00
CA LEU A 27 -1.11 -3.11 -0.42
C LEU A 27 -0.64 -2.07 -1.43
N ARG A 28 0.42 -2.36 -2.19
CA ARG A 28 0.92 -1.50 -3.27
C ARG A 28 -0.14 -1.28 -4.34
N PHE A 29 -0.81 -2.33 -4.79
CA PHE A 29 -1.82 -2.20 -5.81
C PHE A 29 -2.99 -1.33 -5.32
N SER A 30 -3.48 -1.59 -4.11
CA SER A 30 -4.56 -0.81 -3.50
C SER A 30 -4.23 0.68 -3.43
N ILE A 31 -3.09 1.05 -2.84
CA ILE A 31 -2.73 2.46 -2.64
C ILE A 31 -2.52 3.20 -3.97
N LEU A 32 -1.96 2.53 -4.98
CA LEU A 32 -1.80 3.10 -6.32
C LEU A 32 -3.15 3.28 -7.03
N VAL A 33 -4.09 2.35 -6.85
CA VAL A 33 -5.44 2.46 -7.45
C VAL A 33 -6.23 3.59 -6.81
N VAL A 34 -6.27 3.68 -5.48
CA VAL A 34 -6.92 4.79 -4.77
C VAL A 34 -6.24 6.11 -5.14
N GLY A 35 -4.91 6.10 -5.15
CA GLY A 35 -4.12 7.24 -5.55
C GLY A 35 -4.43 7.70 -6.97
N PHE A 36 -4.54 6.80 -7.93
CA PHE A 36 -4.89 7.13 -9.31
C PHE A 36 -6.29 7.76 -9.39
N GLY A 37 -7.25 7.28 -8.60
CA GLY A 37 -8.56 7.94 -8.43
C GLY A 37 -8.44 9.39 -7.94
N LEU A 38 -7.55 9.66 -6.98
CA LEU A 38 -7.24 11.03 -6.54
C LEU A 38 -6.71 11.90 -7.71
N GLY A 39 -5.79 11.34 -8.50
CA GLY A 39 -5.27 12.01 -9.70
C GLY A 39 -6.35 12.36 -10.72
N LEU A 40 -7.30 11.44 -10.98
CA LEU A 40 -8.43 11.69 -11.87
C LEU A 40 -9.32 12.84 -11.36
N THR A 41 -9.51 12.92 -10.04
CA THR A 41 -10.28 14.01 -9.41
C THR A 41 -9.62 15.38 -9.63
N LYS A 42 -8.28 15.43 -9.68
CA LYS A 42 -7.54 16.66 -10.02
C LYS A 42 -7.69 17.04 -11.49
N ILE A 43 -7.64 16.05 -12.38
CA ILE A 43 -7.87 16.28 -13.82
C ILE A 43 -9.31 16.73 -14.06
N GLU A 44 -10.29 16.14 -13.38
CA GLU A 44 -11.70 16.55 -13.41
C GLU A 44 -11.83 18.05 -13.10
N MET A 45 -11.19 18.54 -12.03
CA MET A 45 -11.25 19.95 -11.66
C MET A 45 -10.81 20.87 -12.81
N VAL A 46 -9.73 20.52 -13.52
CA VAL A 46 -9.25 21.27 -14.69
C VAL A 46 -10.24 21.18 -15.86
N VAL A 47 -10.76 19.98 -16.14
CA VAL A 47 -11.71 19.78 -17.24
C VAL A 47 -13.01 20.56 -17.00
N ARG A 48 -13.45 20.65 -15.75
CA ARG A 48 -14.60 21.44 -15.34
C ARG A 48 -14.36 22.93 -15.54
N MET A 49 -13.15 23.42 -15.25
CA MET A 49 -12.75 24.81 -15.55
C MET A 49 -12.75 25.11 -17.04
N MET A 50 -12.43 24.12 -17.90
CA MET A 50 -12.51 24.27 -19.36
C MET A 50 -13.94 24.20 -19.93
N GLY A 51 -14.98 24.06 -19.08
CA GLY A 51 -16.38 24.03 -19.51
C GLY A 51 -16.84 22.72 -20.15
N LYS A 52 -16.07 21.63 -20.07
CA LYS A 52 -16.45 20.31 -20.62
C LYS A 52 -17.10 19.42 -19.55
N ALA A 53 -18.38 19.66 -19.27
CA ALA A 53 -19.11 18.99 -18.20
C ALA A 53 -19.18 17.45 -18.37
N ASP A 54 -19.45 16.95 -19.58
CA ASP A 54 -19.62 15.51 -19.83
C ASP A 54 -18.36 14.71 -19.49
N ILE A 55 -17.19 15.23 -19.87
CA ILE A 55 -15.89 14.58 -19.61
C ILE A 55 -15.54 14.66 -18.13
N ALA A 56 -15.86 15.77 -17.46
CA ALA A 56 -15.65 15.90 -16.02
C ALA A 56 -16.49 14.85 -15.25
N GLU A 57 -17.75 14.67 -15.60
CA GLU A 57 -18.61 13.69 -14.92
C GLU A 57 -18.14 12.23 -15.14
N PHE A 58 -17.65 11.91 -16.34
CA PHE A 58 -17.02 10.61 -16.60
C PHE A 58 -15.78 10.38 -15.71
N LEU A 59 -14.88 11.37 -15.61
CA LEU A 59 -13.68 11.29 -14.77
C LEU A 59 -14.04 11.15 -13.29
N ARG A 60 -15.05 11.89 -12.84
CA ARG A 60 -15.57 11.87 -11.46
C ARG A 60 -16.09 10.49 -11.07
N SER A 61 -16.95 9.91 -11.90
CA SER A 61 -17.50 8.56 -11.68
C SER A 61 -16.38 7.51 -11.67
N GLY A 62 -15.45 7.60 -12.63
CA GLY A 62 -14.27 6.73 -12.69
C GLY A 62 -13.40 6.81 -11.44
N ALA A 63 -13.15 8.02 -10.92
CA ALA A 63 -12.39 8.25 -9.70
C ALA A 63 -13.04 7.59 -8.47
N GLY A 64 -14.35 7.75 -8.31
CA GLY A 64 -15.12 7.11 -7.23
C GLY A 64 -15.06 5.58 -7.30
N VAL A 65 -15.24 4.99 -8.48
CA VAL A 65 -15.16 3.53 -8.69
C VAL A 65 -13.76 3.00 -8.33
N LEU A 66 -12.71 3.67 -8.79
CA LEU A 66 -11.33 3.30 -8.47
C LEU A 66 -11.03 3.37 -6.97
N ALA A 67 -11.50 4.43 -6.29
CA ALA A 67 -11.32 4.57 -4.85
C ALA A 67 -11.97 3.43 -4.06
N VAL A 68 -13.19 3.02 -4.46
CA VAL A 68 -13.90 1.89 -3.86
C VAL A 68 -13.16 0.58 -4.14
N ILE A 69 -12.77 0.31 -5.39
CA ILE A 69 -12.03 -0.90 -5.76
C ILE A 69 -10.72 -0.99 -4.99
N GLY A 70 -9.95 0.09 -4.93
CA GLY A 70 -8.69 0.12 -4.20
C GLY A 70 -8.88 -0.19 -2.72
N THR A 71 -9.89 0.39 -2.07
CA THR A 71 -10.20 0.15 -0.66
C THR A 71 -10.66 -1.30 -0.42
N LEU A 72 -11.47 -1.87 -1.31
CA LEU A 72 -11.88 -3.28 -1.25
C LEU A 72 -10.68 -4.23 -1.40
N VAL A 73 -9.75 -3.93 -2.30
CA VAL A 73 -8.53 -4.74 -2.46
C VAL A 73 -7.65 -4.68 -1.20
N ALA A 74 -7.53 -3.52 -0.53
CA ALA A 74 -6.84 -3.45 0.76
C ALA A 74 -7.53 -4.30 1.84
N ALA A 75 -8.87 -4.26 1.92
CA ALA A 75 -9.65 -5.06 2.86
C ALA A 75 -9.44 -6.57 2.63
N LEU A 76 -9.57 -7.01 1.38
CA LEU A 76 -9.37 -8.40 0.98
C LEU A 76 -7.92 -8.85 1.19
N GLY A 77 -6.94 -7.99 0.91
CA GLY A 77 -5.53 -8.24 1.17
C GLY A 77 -5.26 -8.45 2.66
N LEU A 78 -5.80 -7.60 3.52
CA LEU A 78 -5.69 -7.72 4.98
C LEU A 78 -6.36 -8.99 5.51
N PHE A 79 -7.56 -9.30 5.02
CA PHE A 79 -8.29 -10.52 5.38
C PHE A 79 -7.54 -11.79 4.96
N SER A 80 -7.06 -11.84 3.71
CA SER A 80 -6.27 -12.95 3.17
C SER A 80 -4.98 -13.17 3.97
N PHE A 81 -4.28 -12.09 4.28
CA PHE A 81 -3.08 -12.14 5.10
C PHE A 81 -3.37 -12.67 6.50
N TYR A 82 -4.41 -12.16 7.18
CA TYR A 82 -4.79 -12.61 8.51
C TYR A 82 -5.11 -14.11 8.55
N LYS A 83 -5.94 -14.57 7.60
CA LYS A 83 -6.31 -15.98 7.47
C LYS A 83 -5.08 -16.87 7.25
N THR A 84 -4.17 -16.43 6.37
CA THR A 84 -2.95 -17.17 6.05
C THR A 84 -1.99 -17.22 7.23
N MET A 85 -1.80 -16.11 7.94
CA MET A 85 -0.94 -16.04 9.12
C MET A 85 -1.44 -16.93 10.26
N ASN A 86 -2.76 -16.96 10.51
CA ASN A 86 -3.33 -17.89 11.49
C ASN A 86 -3.17 -19.36 11.06
N TYR A 87 -3.31 -19.66 9.76
CA TYR A 87 -3.11 -21.01 9.25
C TYR A 87 -1.67 -21.50 9.44
N ILE A 88 -0.66 -20.68 9.10
CA ILE A 88 0.76 -21.05 9.26
C ILE A 88 1.14 -21.11 10.75
N GLY A 89 0.55 -20.24 11.58
CA GLY A 89 0.77 -20.23 13.02
C GLY A 89 0.38 -21.53 13.73
N CYS A 90 -0.60 -22.27 13.23
CA CYS A 90 -1.02 -23.57 13.78
C CYS A 90 -0.09 -24.73 13.41
N GLY A 91 0.94 -24.50 12.59
CA GLY A 91 1.83 -25.54 12.12
C GLY A 91 2.91 -26.00 13.10
N GLU A 92 3.46 -27.18 12.85
CA GLU A 92 4.61 -27.71 13.59
C GLU A 92 5.88 -26.91 13.32
N GLN A 93 6.77 -26.87 14.31
CA GLN A 93 8.07 -26.21 14.17
C GLN A 93 8.99 -27.06 13.30
N VAL A 94 9.59 -26.40 12.32
CA VAL A 94 10.54 -27.01 11.40
C VAL A 94 11.89 -27.18 12.11
N ASP A 95 12.63 -28.23 11.75
CA ASP A 95 13.97 -28.48 12.30
C ASP A 95 14.92 -27.28 12.07
N LYS A 96 15.81 -27.03 13.04
CA LYS A 96 16.76 -25.91 12.99
C LYS A 96 17.64 -25.95 11.74
N LYS A 97 17.96 -27.14 11.22
CA LYS A 97 18.76 -27.30 10.00
C LYS A 97 18.07 -26.69 8.78
N GLU A 98 16.74 -26.76 8.70
CA GLU A 98 15.99 -26.17 7.58
C GLU A 98 15.87 -24.64 7.70
N VAL A 99 16.01 -24.10 8.91
CA VAL A 99 16.00 -22.64 9.16
C VAL A 99 17.31 -21.98 8.74
N VAL A 100 18.44 -22.68 8.79
CA VAL A 100 19.78 -22.16 8.44
C VAL A 100 20.13 -22.43 6.96
N ASP A 101 19.14 -22.80 6.13
CA ASP A 101 19.36 -23.02 4.70
C ASP A 101 19.72 -21.71 3.98
N PRO A 102 20.81 -21.64 3.18
CA PRO A 102 21.15 -20.51 2.30
C PRO A 102 19.97 -19.97 1.47
N ARG A 103 19.00 -20.82 1.10
CA ARG A 103 17.79 -20.42 0.36
C ARG A 103 16.93 -19.41 1.11
N ILE A 104 17.00 -19.38 2.44
CA ILE A 104 16.25 -18.45 3.29
C ILE A 104 16.83 -17.04 3.17
N TYR A 105 18.15 -16.88 3.11
CA TYR A 105 18.79 -15.58 2.85
C TYR A 105 18.36 -15.00 1.51
N MET A 106 18.39 -15.79 0.44
CA MET A 106 17.91 -15.35 -0.88
C MET A 106 16.42 -15.00 -0.88
N ALA A 107 15.63 -15.68 -0.05
CA ALA A 107 14.22 -15.35 0.11
C ALA A 107 14.04 -14.02 0.85
N ALA A 108 14.82 -13.77 1.91
CA ALA A 108 14.82 -12.53 2.67
C ALA A 108 15.20 -11.34 1.79
N GLU A 109 16.25 -11.46 0.98
CA GLU A 109 16.64 -10.41 0.01
C GLU A 109 15.50 -10.09 -0.97
N ARG A 110 14.82 -11.10 -1.53
CA ARG A 110 13.67 -10.89 -2.41
C ARG A 110 12.51 -10.19 -1.70
N THR A 111 12.28 -10.50 -0.42
CA THR A 111 11.25 -9.78 0.37
C THR A 111 11.65 -8.34 0.61
N PHE A 112 12.92 -8.07 0.93
CA PHE A 112 13.44 -6.72 1.12
C PHE A 112 13.35 -5.88 -0.16
N LEU A 113 13.69 -6.44 -1.32
CA LEU A 113 13.49 -5.77 -2.61
C LEU A 113 12.01 -5.50 -2.91
N ALA A 114 11.09 -6.36 -2.44
CA ALA A 114 9.67 -6.10 -2.56
C ALA A 114 9.25 -4.89 -1.70
N TRP A 115 9.74 -4.79 -0.46
CA TRP A 115 9.54 -3.61 0.40
C TRP A 115 10.06 -2.32 -0.24
N ILE A 116 11.30 -2.32 -0.74
CA ILE A 116 11.88 -1.17 -1.43
C ILE A 116 11.02 -0.77 -2.63
N ARG A 117 10.60 -1.73 -3.46
CA ARG A 117 9.75 -1.45 -4.62
C ARG A 117 8.42 -0.84 -4.20
N THR A 118 7.79 -1.35 -3.14
CA THR A 118 6.55 -0.77 -2.63
C THR A 118 6.75 0.65 -2.11
N ALA A 119 7.81 0.90 -1.33
CA ALA A 119 8.14 2.22 -0.81
C ALA A 119 8.36 3.24 -1.93
N ILE A 120 9.20 2.90 -2.92
CA ILE A 120 9.48 3.78 -4.07
C ILE A 120 8.18 4.07 -4.86
N SER A 121 7.36 3.04 -5.08
CA SER A 121 6.09 3.20 -5.82
C SER A 121 5.16 4.21 -5.10
N ILE A 122 5.05 4.10 -3.77
CA ILE A 122 4.23 4.99 -2.94
C ILE A 122 4.81 6.41 -2.95
N THR A 123 6.12 6.54 -2.74
CA THR A 123 6.81 7.85 -2.70
C THR A 123 6.71 8.59 -4.03
N VAL A 124 6.99 7.91 -5.16
CA VAL A 124 6.88 8.52 -6.50
C VAL A 124 5.45 8.97 -6.76
N PHE A 125 4.48 8.14 -6.38
CA PHE A 125 3.07 8.48 -6.58
C PHE A 125 2.64 9.69 -5.73
N GLY A 126 3.02 9.72 -4.45
CA GLY A 126 2.77 10.88 -3.58
C GLY A 126 3.42 12.16 -4.09
N PHE A 127 4.64 12.06 -4.65
CA PHE A 127 5.30 13.20 -5.28
C PHE A 127 4.57 13.73 -6.50
N VAL A 128 4.04 12.85 -7.35
CA VAL A 128 3.24 13.25 -8.51
C VAL A 128 2.00 14.03 -8.06
N ILE A 129 1.26 13.53 -7.07
CA ILE A 129 0.09 14.25 -6.52
C ILE A 129 0.49 15.63 -6.01
N GLU A 130 1.55 15.71 -5.20
CA GLU A 130 2.03 16.97 -4.62
C GLU A 130 2.37 18.01 -5.69
N LYS A 131 3.05 17.58 -6.76
CA LYS A 131 3.40 18.46 -7.88
C LYS A 131 2.19 18.90 -8.69
N PHE A 132 1.18 18.05 -8.84
CA PHE A 132 -0.08 18.43 -9.47
C PHE A 132 -0.82 19.51 -8.68
N GLU A 133 -0.86 19.42 -7.34
CA GLU A 133 -1.47 20.47 -6.49
C GLU A 133 -0.78 21.82 -6.69
N PHE A 134 0.55 21.83 -6.65
CA PHE A 134 1.32 23.05 -6.90
C PHE A 134 1.04 23.65 -8.28
N PHE A 135 0.90 22.80 -9.29
CA PHE A 135 0.57 23.24 -10.64
C PHE A 135 -0.83 23.85 -10.73
N LEU A 136 -1.83 23.28 -10.07
CA LEU A 136 -3.19 23.84 -10.01
C LEU A 136 -3.22 25.23 -9.38
N VAL A 137 -2.49 25.42 -8.27
CA VAL A 137 -2.35 26.74 -7.62
C VAL A 137 -1.73 27.77 -8.56
N GLN A 138 -0.71 27.37 -9.32
CA GLN A 138 -0.08 28.26 -10.29
C GLN A 138 -1.02 28.60 -11.46
N LEU A 139 -1.81 27.63 -11.94
CA LEU A 139 -2.80 27.86 -12.99
C LEU A 139 -3.90 28.82 -12.55
N ASP A 140 -4.44 28.68 -11.33
CA ASP A 140 -5.46 29.57 -10.77
C ASP A 140 -4.97 31.04 -10.75
N ARG A 141 -3.72 31.24 -10.32
CA ARG A 141 -3.06 32.56 -10.33
C ARG A 141 -2.92 33.15 -11.74
N ILE A 142 -2.56 32.34 -12.73
CA ILE A 142 -2.36 32.78 -14.12
C ILE A 142 -3.70 33.11 -14.80
N LEU A 143 -4.73 32.30 -14.54
CA LEU A 143 -6.04 32.46 -15.17
C LEU A 143 -6.93 33.50 -14.46
N HIS A 144 -6.49 34.08 -13.34
CA HIS A 144 -7.26 35.03 -12.52
C HIS A 144 -8.67 34.54 -12.13
N ILE A 145 -8.88 33.23 -12.13
CA ILE A 145 -10.13 32.63 -11.69
C ILE A 145 -10.02 32.61 -10.17
N SER A 146 -10.74 33.48 -9.46
CA SER A 146 -10.74 33.47 -8.00
C SER A 146 -11.50 32.25 -7.48
N THR A 147 -10.94 31.05 -7.64
CA THR A 147 -11.51 29.89 -6.97
C THR A 147 -11.11 29.97 -5.50
N ARG A 148 -12.11 30.12 -4.61
CA ARG A 148 -11.93 29.98 -3.14
C ARG A 148 -11.62 28.52 -2.76
N VAL A 149 -10.78 27.84 -3.53
CA VAL A 149 -10.26 26.54 -3.14
C VAL A 149 -9.36 26.79 -1.94
N HIS A 150 -9.70 26.20 -0.80
CA HIS A 150 -8.94 26.29 0.45
C HIS A 150 -7.50 25.81 0.19
N HIS A 151 -6.59 26.73 -0.15
CA HIS A 151 -5.20 26.46 -0.51
C HIS A 151 -4.43 25.76 0.63
N GLU A 152 -4.86 25.93 1.87
CA GLU A 152 -4.27 25.34 3.08
C GLU A 152 -4.47 23.82 3.19
N ARG A 153 -5.60 23.27 2.68
CA ARG A 153 -5.97 21.85 2.92
C ARG A 153 -5.44 20.89 1.83
N LEU A 154 -5.01 21.43 0.69
CA LEU A 154 -4.51 20.64 -0.45
C LEU A 154 -3.02 20.26 -0.32
N PHE A 155 -2.22 21.07 0.39
CA PHE A 155 -0.76 20.93 0.50
C PHE A 155 -0.29 19.77 1.40
N SER A 156 -1.18 18.85 1.81
CA SER A 156 -0.84 17.84 2.82
C SER A 156 -0.97 16.39 2.34
N ILE A 157 -1.73 16.11 1.28
CA ILE A 157 -2.06 14.71 0.91
C ILE A 157 -0.86 14.04 0.23
N GLY A 158 -0.22 14.71 -0.73
CA GLY A 158 0.97 14.18 -1.42
C GLY A 158 2.13 13.96 -0.44
N ALA A 159 2.41 14.97 0.40
CA ALA A 159 3.36 14.87 1.50
C ALA A 159 3.06 13.71 2.47
N PHE A 160 1.80 13.50 2.84
CA PHE A 160 1.39 12.38 3.71
C PHE A 160 1.68 11.01 3.06
N ILE A 161 1.35 10.85 1.78
CA ILE A 161 1.62 9.61 1.02
C ILE A 161 3.14 9.36 0.91
N ILE A 162 3.94 10.41 0.66
CA ILE A 162 5.41 10.31 0.68
C ILE A 162 5.90 9.83 2.05
N GLY A 163 5.36 10.39 3.13
CA GLY A 163 5.68 9.97 4.49
C GLY A 163 5.42 8.48 4.73
N ILE A 164 4.29 7.96 4.24
CA ILE A 164 4.00 6.52 4.29
C ILE A 164 5.04 5.72 3.51
N GLY A 165 5.43 6.16 2.31
CA GLY A 165 6.48 5.50 1.52
C GLY A 165 7.82 5.42 2.25
N VAL A 166 8.22 6.48 2.94
CA VAL A 166 9.43 6.50 3.78
C VAL A 166 9.30 5.54 4.97
N ILE A 167 8.16 5.53 5.66
CA ILE A 167 7.89 4.59 6.76
C ILE A 167 7.96 3.13 6.26
N THR A 168 7.37 2.83 5.10
CA THR A 168 7.45 1.52 4.45
C THR A 168 8.90 1.09 4.19
N LEU A 169 9.76 2.03 3.76
CA LEU A 169 11.19 1.74 3.55
C LEU A 169 11.91 1.41 4.85
N ILE A 170 11.69 2.21 5.90
CA ILE A 170 12.28 2.00 7.23
C ILE A 170 11.85 0.65 7.81
N LEU A 171 10.55 0.33 7.71
CA LEU A 171 10.01 -0.95 8.17
C LEU A 171 10.61 -2.13 7.40
N GLY A 172 10.72 -2.03 6.07
CA GLY A 172 11.33 -3.06 5.24
C GLY A 172 12.79 -3.33 5.61
N THR A 173 13.58 -2.27 5.82
CA THR A 173 14.98 -2.37 6.25
C THR A 173 15.09 -2.99 7.64
N ALA A 174 14.30 -2.51 8.60
CA ALA A 174 14.31 -3.04 9.97
C ALA A 174 13.89 -4.52 10.01
N ASN A 175 12.92 -4.92 9.18
CA ASN A 175 12.47 -6.31 9.08
C ASN A 175 13.53 -7.21 8.44
N PHE A 176 14.26 -6.72 7.43
CA PHE A 176 15.36 -7.45 6.81
C PHE A 176 16.47 -7.75 7.81
N TYR A 177 17.01 -6.74 8.51
CA TYR A 177 18.05 -6.95 9.52
C TYR A 177 17.60 -7.88 10.65
N ARG A 178 16.34 -7.76 11.10
CA ARG A 178 15.77 -8.69 12.09
C ARG A 178 15.70 -10.12 11.56
N THR A 179 15.28 -10.31 10.31
CA THR A 179 15.17 -11.64 9.70
C THR A 179 16.54 -12.30 9.61
N ILE A 180 17.56 -11.59 9.15
CA ILE A 180 18.93 -12.11 9.05
C ILE A 180 19.46 -12.53 10.44
N ASN A 181 19.34 -11.65 11.44
CA ASN A 181 19.78 -11.96 12.81
C ASN A 181 19.05 -13.18 13.43
N GLN A 182 17.78 -13.39 13.10
CA GLN A 182 17.04 -14.55 13.57
C GLN A 182 17.56 -15.84 12.89
N VAL A 183 17.71 -15.79 11.57
CA VAL A 183 18.21 -16.92 10.77
C VAL A 183 19.62 -17.34 11.20
N ASP A 184 20.51 -16.38 11.50
CA ASP A 184 21.85 -16.63 12.05
C ASP A 184 21.80 -17.38 13.40
N GLN A 185 20.79 -17.10 14.22
CA GLN A 185 20.58 -17.75 15.52
C GLN A 185 19.85 -19.11 15.41
N GLY A 186 19.55 -19.56 14.18
CA GLY A 186 18.92 -20.85 13.90
C GLY A 186 17.46 -20.94 14.33
N TYR A 187 16.77 -19.81 14.49
CA TYR A 187 15.33 -19.76 14.74
C TYR A 187 14.67 -18.69 13.87
N TYR A 188 13.39 -18.82 13.58
CA TYR A 188 12.66 -17.80 12.82
C TYR A 188 11.29 -17.59 13.44
N ARG A 189 10.99 -16.34 13.81
CA ARG A 189 9.71 -15.98 14.41
C ARG A 189 9.23 -14.64 13.88
N THR A 190 8.31 -14.72 12.93
CA THR A 190 7.64 -13.56 12.35
C THR A 190 6.83 -12.83 13.41
N ASN A 191 7.10 -11.54 13.62
CA ASN A 191 6.25 -10.70 14.47
C ASN A 191 4.99 -10.27 13.69
N VAL A 192 3.95 -11.10 13.75
CA VAL A 192 2.67 -10.90 13.05
C VAL A 192 2.04 -9.55 13.36
N TRP A 193 2.32 -8.99 14.54
CA TRP A 193 1.75 -7.72 14.98
C TRP A 193 2.23 -6.54 14.13
N LEU A 194 3.51 -6.50 13.75
CA LEU A 194 4.06 -5.42 12.90
C LEU A 194 3.31 -5.34 11.56
N TYR A 195 3.05 -6.49 10.93
CA TYR A 195 2.34 -6.56 9.66
C TYR A 195 0.85 -6.21 9.79
N LYS A 196 0.21 -6.59 10.89
CA LYS A 196 -1.17 -6.19 11.20
C LYS A 196 -1.29 -4.69 11.33
N VAL A 197 -0.39 -4.05 12.08
CA VAL A 197 -0.38 -2.60 12.30
C VAL A 197 -0.10 -1.86 10.99
N TYR A 198 0.94 -2.25 10.25
CA TYR A 198 1.25 -1.66 8.94
C TYR A 198 0.07 -1.79 7.97
N GLY A 199 -0.53 -2.97 7.92
CA GLY A 199 -1.72 -3.26 7.14
C GLY A 199 -2.92 -2.39 7.47
N PHE A 200 -3.16 -2.23 8.76
CA PHE A 200 -4.24 -1.39 9.26
C PHE A 200 -4.01 0.08 8.90
N ILE A 201 -2.78 0.59 9.04
CA ILE A 201 -2.42 1.96 8.65
C ILE A 201 -2.69 2.20 7.14
N ILE A 202 -2.27 1.27 6.28
CA ILE A 202 -2.52 1.38 4.84
C ILE A 202 -4.02 1.30 4.52
N PHE A 203 -4.76 0.40 5.17
CA PHE A 203 -6.20 0.29 5.00
C PHE A 203 -6.92 1.58 5.40
N VAL A 204 -6.60 2.14 6.56
CA VAL A 204 -7.15 3.42 7.04
C VAL A 204 -6.77 4.56 6.10
N THR A 205 -5.55 4.56 5.56
CA THR A 205 -5.12 5.54 4.56
C THR A 205 -5.98 5.45 3.31
N CYS A 206 -6.16 4.25 2.74
CA CYS A 206 -7.01 4.04 1.57
C CYS A 206 -8.46 4.46 1.85
N LEU A 207 -9.00 4.12 3.03
CA LEU A 207 -10.35 4.51 3.43
C LEU A 207 -10.49 6.04 3.55
N THR A 208 -9.52 6.71 4.17
CA THR A 208 -9.51 8.17 4.33
C THR A 208 -9.45 8.87 2.98
N LEU A 209 -8.58 8.39 2.07
CA LEU A 209 -8.47 8.94 0.71
C LEU A 209 -9.74 8.67 -0.10
N ALA A 210 -10.35 7.49 0.03
CA ALA A 210 -11.60 7.17 -0.66
C ALA A 210 -12.76 8.05 -0.16
N PHE A 211 -12.86 8.26 1.16
CA PHE A 211 -13.85 9.16 1.73
C PHE A 211 -13.63 10.60 1.26
N TYR A 212 -12.37 11.06 1.24
CA TYR A 212 -12.02 12.38 0.72
C TYR A 212 -12.44 12.55 -0.76
N ILE A 213 -12.21 11.54 -1.60
CA ILE A 213 -12.65 11.56 -3.01
C ILE A 213 -14.18 11.61 -3.08
N LEU A 214 -14.89 10.80 -2.29
CA LEU A 214 -16.35 10.75 -2.28
C LEU A 214 -17.00 12.01 -1.70
N GLU A 215 -16.37 12.68 -0.74
CA GLU A 215 -16.83 13.97 -0.19
C GLU A 215 -16.59 15.12 -1.18
N LEU A 216 -15.52 15.03 -1.98
CA LEU A 216 -15.24 16.01 -3.03
C LEU A 216 -16.17 15.87 -4.25
N ILE A 217 -16.78 14.69 -4.43
CA ILE A 217 -17.81 14.38 -5.41
C ILE A 217 -19.10 15.06 -4.95
#